data_AF-A0A3D0D7D9-F1
#
_entry.id   AF-A0A3D0D7D9-F1
#
_cell.length_a   1.000
_cell.length_b   1.000
_cell.length_c   1.000
_cell.angle_alpha   90.00
_cell.angle_beta   90.00
_cell.angle_gamma   90.00
#
_symmetry.space_group_name_H-M   'P 1'
#
loop_
_entity.id
_entity.type
_entity.pdbx_description
1 polymer ?
#
loop_
_entity_poly.entity_id
_entity_poly.type
_entity_poly.pdbx_seq_one_letter_code
_entity_poly.pdbx_strand_id
1 'polypeptide(L)'
;MNKQDSTAEQLTKLKAFRQMVYEEGLGKRRDAQFELLDVVATGRRIGSFPELSLSPLFRRTWSSAYKALEAGSLQEARVRRLVVEQVPEQETVVCARDGTAWPRPAAPTLPDRQYVPSPTASVNGTSVVVGQPYSLLVWVEQPASYH
;
A
#
# COMPACT_ATOMS: atom_id res chain seq x y z
N MET A 1 -9.72 -11.08 29.70
CA MET A 1 -10.15 -12.38 29.15
C MET A 1 -10.55 -12.14 27.70
N ASN A 2 -9.63 -12.35 26.75
CA ASN A 2 -9.89 -12.09 25.33
C ASN A 2 -10.89 -13.10 24.80
N LYS A 3 -12.07 -12.62 24.41
CA LYS A 3 -13.03 -13.40 23.64
C LYS A 3 -12.37 -13.63 22.27
N GLN A 4 -11.95 -14.85 21.98
CA GLN A 4 -11.49 -15.18 20.63
C GLN A 4 -12.72 -15.17 19.72
N ASP A 5 -12.78 -14.17 18.84
CA ASP A 5 -13.79 -14.11 17.78
C ASP A 5 -13.71 -15.39 16.93
N SER A 6 -14.86 -15.94 16.56
CA SER A 6 -14.89 -17.11 15.68
C SER A 6 -14.32 -16.75 14.30
N THR A 7 -13.78 -17.73 13.58
CA THR A 7 -13.30 -17.55 12.19
C THR A 7 -14.36 -16.89 11.30
N ALA A 8 -15.65 -17.20 11.51
CA ALA A 8 -16.75 -16.60 10.76
C ALA A 8 -16.91 -15.10 11.05
N GLU A 9 -16.72 -14.67 12.30
CA GLU A 9 -16.79 -13.27 12.70
C GLU A 9 -15.60 -12.48 12.12
N GLN A 10 -14.38 -13.03 12.18
CA GLN A 10 -13.20 -12.42 11.58
C GLN A 10 -13.33 -12.26 10.07
N LEU A 11 -13.83 -13.29 9.37
CA LEU A 11 -14.11 -13.23 7.94
C LEU A 11 -15.17 -12.18 7.61
N THR A 12 -16.18 -12.01 8.47
CA THR A 12 -17.22 -10.99 8.30
C THR A 12 -16.63 -9.58 8.43
N LYS A 13 -15.77 -9.34 9.43
CA LYS A 13 -15.05 -8.07 9.60
C LYS A 13 -14.19 -7.74 8.38
N LEU A 14 -13.44 -8.72 7.86
CA LEU A 14 -12.62 -8.55 6.65
C LEU A 14 -13.47 -8.24 5.41
N LYS A 15 -14.61 -8.92 5.23
CA LYS A 15 -15.54 -8.64 4.13
C LYS A 15 -16.10 -7.22 4.23
N ALA A 16 -16.51 -6.80 5.42
CA ALA A 16 -17.02 -5.46 5.66
C ALA A 16 -15.96 -4.40 5.37
N PHE A 17 -14.73 -4.58 5.87
CA PHE A 17 -13.61 -3.69 5.57
C PHE A 17 -13.36 -3.56 4.07
N ARG A 18 -13.30 -4.70 3.36
CA ARG A 18 -13.12 -4.72 1.90
C ARG A 18 -14.24 -3.96 1.16
N GLN A 19 -15.49 -4.11 1.61
CA GLN A 19 -16.62 -3.40 1.04
C GLN A 19 -16.49 -1.88 1.26
N MET A 20 -16.15 -1.45 2.47
CA MET A 20 -15.94 -0.02 2.79
C MET A 20 -14.81 0.59 1.96
N VAL A 21 -13.69 -0.14 1.78
CA VAL A 21 -12.60 0.33 0.90
C VAL A 21 -13.08 0.51 -0.54
N TYR A 22 -13.87 -0.43 -1.06
CA TYR A 22 -14.40 -0.34 -2.42
C TYR A 22 -15.42 0.79 -2.60
N GLU A 23 -16.30 1.01 -1.62
CA GLU A 23 -17.39 1.98 -1.70
C GLU A 23 -16.96 3.40 -1.36
N GLU A 24 -16.15 3.58 -0.32
CA GLU A 24 -15.78 4.89 0.22
C GLU A 24 -14.36 5.31 -0.15
N GLY A 25 -13.49 4.35 -0.47
CA GLY A 25 -12.07 4.58 -0.73
C GLY A 25 -11.74 4.76 -2.20
N LEU A 26 -12.50 4.16 -3.11
CA LEU A 26 -12.26 4.19 -4.55
C LEU A 26 -13.36 4.95 -5.30
N GLY A 27 -12.94 5.84 -6.21
CA GLY A 27 -13.86 6.61 -7.05
C GLY A 27 -13.93 6.09 -8.48
N LYS A 28 -13.40 6.87 -9.43
CA LYS A 28 -13.40 6.50 -10.85
C LYS A 28 -12.64 5.20 -11.05
N ARG A 29 -13.13 4.35 -11.96
CA ARG A 29 -12.50 3.06 -12.30
C ARG A 29 -12.32 2.10 -11.10
N ARG A 30 -13.12 2.27 -10.03
CA ARG A 30 -12.98 1.51 -8.78
C ARG A 30 -12.86 0.00 -8.98
N ASP A 31 -13.61 -0.61 -9.89
CA ASP A 31 -13.53 -2.06 -10.09
C ASP A 31 -12.14 -2.51 -10.54
N ALA A 32 -11.54 -1.80 -11.50
CA ALA A 32 -10.22 -2.14 -12.00
C ALA A 32 -9.15 -1.83 -10.95
N GLN A 33 -9.31 -0.75 -10.17
CA GLN A 33 -8.41 -0.45 -9.06
C GLN A 33 -8.49 -1.51 -7.96
N PHE A 34 -9.69 -1.98 -7.65
CA PHE A 34 -9.92 -2.99 -6.61
C PHE A 34 -9.42 -4.37 -7.03
N GLU A 35 -9.62 -4.76 -8.30
CA GLU A 35 -9.00 -5.97 -8.84
C GLU A 35 -7.47 -5.87 -8.84
N LEU A 36 -6.88 -4.72 -9.20
CA LEU A 36 -5.42 -4.51 -9.09
C LEU A 36 -4.93 -4.62 -7.64
N LEU A 37 -5.68 -4.07 -6.69
CA LEU A 37 -5.37 -4.18 -5.26
C LEU A 37 -5.34 -5.66 -4.83
N ASP A 38 -6.31 -6.45 -5.26
CA ASP A 38 -6.36 -7.89 -4.98
C ASP A 38 -5.17 -8.64 -5.58
N VAL A 39 -4.79 -8.31 -6.82
CA VAL A 39 -3.60 -8.88 -7.45
C VAL A 39 -2.33 -8.55 -6.66
N VAL A 40 -2.17 -7.32 -6.19
CA VAL A 40 -0.97 -6.92 -5.42
C VAL A 40 -0.98 -7.54 -4.02
N ALA A 41 -2.14 -7.61 -3.36
CA ALA A 41 -2.26 -8.14 -2.00
C ALA A 41 -2.06 -9.66 -1.91
N THR A 42 -2.38 -10.40 -2.97
CA THR A 42 -2.26 -11.87 -3.04
C THR A 42 -1.12 -12.36 -3.92
N GLY A 43 -0.59 -11.47 -4.77
CA GLY A 43 0.44 -11.78 -5.75
C GLY A 43 1.79 -12.04 -5.11
N ARG A 44 2.64 -12.76 -5.84
CA ARG A 44 4.07 -12.86 -5.53
C ARG A 44 4.80 -11.66 -6.13
N ARG A 45 6.13 -11.72 -6.14
CA ARG A 45 6.97 -10.71 -6.80
C ARG A 45 6.50 -10.45 -8.23
N ILE A 46 6.08 -9.21 -8.50
CA ILE A 46 5.67 -8.73 -9.82
C ILE A 46 6.90 -8.26 -10.57
N GLY A 47 7.15 -8.81 -11.77
CA GLY A 47 8.27 -8.43 -12.62
C GLY A 47 8.00 -7.19 -13.46
N SER A 48 6.74 -6.93 -13.81
CA SER A 48 6.34 -5.73 -14.55
C SER A 48 4.89 -5.34 -14.32
N PHE A 49 4.53 -4.07 -14.58
CA PHE A 49 3.15 -3.62 -14.43
C PHE A 49 2.13 -4.35 -15.34
N PRO A 50 2.40 -4.60 -16.64
CA PRO A 50 1.49 -5.39 -17.50
C PRO A 50 1.18 -6.79 -16.96
N GLU A 51 2.14 -7.41 -16.27
CA GLU A 51 1.99 -8.75 -15.69
C GLU A 51 0.81 -8.83 -14.72
N LEU A 52 0.47 -7.73 -14.04
CA LEU A 52 -0.70 -7.66 -13.17
C LEU A 52 -2.00 -8.02 -13.91
N SER A 53 -2.09 -7.67 -15.19
CA SER A 53 -3.26 -7.96 -16.00
C SER A 53 -3.39 -9.43 -16.43
N LEU A 54 -2.34 -10.23 -16.24
CA LEU A 54 -2.33 -11.67 -16.50
C LEU A 54 -2.78 -12.49 -15.29
N SER A 55 -2.92 -11.86 -14.12
CA SER A 55 -3.39 -12.54 -12.92
C SER A 55 -4.84 -13.01 -13.08
N PRO A 56 -5.20 -14.22 -12.62
CA PRO A 56 -6.59 -14.69 -12.65
C PRO A 56 -7.54 -13.81 -11.82
N LEU A 57 -7.01 -13.01 -10.90
CA LEU A 57 -7.78 -12.06 -10.09
C LEU A 57 -8.11 -10.76 -10.84
N PHE A 58 -7.40 -10.49 -11.94
CA PHE A 58 -7.68 -9.36 -12.81
C PHE A 58 -8.52 -9.82 -14.01
N ARG A 59 -9.82 -9.56 -13.97
CA ARG A 59 -10.78 -10.11 -14.94
C ARG A 59 -10.98 -9.19 -16.16
N ARG A 60 -10.13 -8.18 -16.30
CA ARG A 60 -10.27 -7.09 -17.27
C ARG A 60 -9.10 -7.07 -18.24
N THR A 61 -9.25 -6.30 -19.32
CA THR A 61 -8.17 -6.14 -20.30
C THR A 61 -6.97 -5.41 -19.72
N TRP A 62 -5.77 -5.67 -20.26
CA TRP A 62 -4.54 -4.98 -19.88
C TRP A 62 -4.69 -3.44 -19.91
N SER A 63 -5.40 -2.89 -20.91
CA SER A 63 -5.65 -1.45 -21.02
C SER A 63 -6.44 -0.87 -19.84
N SER A 64 -7.24 -1.70 -19.16
CA SER A 64 -8.00 -1.29 -17.98
C SER A 64 -7.10 -1.12 -16.75
N ALA A 65 -5.99 -1.86 -16.65
CA ALA A 65 -5.02 -1.68 -15.58
C ALA A 65 -4.37 -0.29 -15.65
N TYR A 66 -3.95 0.12 -16.85
CA TYR A 66 -3.39 1.46 -17.08
C TYR A 66 -4.42 2.57 -16.80
N LYS A 67 -5.63 2.45 -17.36
CA LYS A 67 -6.71 3.42 -17.12
C LYS A 67 -7.11 3.52 -15.64
N ALA A 68 -6.95 2.46 -14.86
CA ALA A 68 -7.23 2.48 -13.42
C ALA A 68 -6.23 3.33 -12.64
N LEU A 69 -4.97 3.41 -13.07
CA LEU A 69 -3.98 4.29 -12.46
C LEU A 69 -4.05 5.72 -13.02
N GLU A 70 -4.23 5.87 -14.33
CA GLU A 70 -4.24 7.19 -14.98
C GLU A 70 -5.50 8.00 -14.69
N ALA A 71 -6.66 7.35 -14.69
CA ALA A 71 -7.96 8.00 -14.59
C ALA A 71 -8.77 7.54 -13.37
N GLY A 72 -8.19 6.69 -12.53
CA GLY A 72 -8.77 6.31 -11.26
C GLY A 72 -8.57 7.39 -10.21
N SER A 73 -9.32 7.28 -9.11
CA SER A 73 -9.22 8.24 -8.02
C SER A 73 -9.33 7.53 -6.69
N LEU A 74 -8.47 7.90 -5.74
CA LEU A 74 -8.42 7.35 -4.39
C LEU A 74 -8.86 8.45 -3.40
N GLN A 75 -9.84 8.17 -2.55
CA GLN A 75 -10.20 9.04 -1.45
C GLN A 75 -9.23 8.80 -0.28
N GLU A 76 -7.99 9.33 -0.39
CA GLU A 76 -6.91 9.04 0.56
C GLU A 76 -7.30 9.24 2.03
N ALA A 77 -8.02 10.31 2.35
CA ALA A 77 -8.45 10.59 3.73
C ALA A 77 -9.43 9.51 4.25
N ARG A 78 -10.32 9.00 3.39
CA ARG A 78 -11.27 7.94 3.73
C ARG A 78 -10.53 6.62 3.93
N VAL A 79 -9.67 6.24 3.00
CA VAL A 79 -8.86 5.03 3.11
C VAL A 79 -7.97 5.06 4.35
N ARG A 80 -7.30 6.19 4.61
CA ARG A 80 -6.47 6.36 5.81
C ARG A 80 -7.29 6.17 7.08
N ARG A 81 -8.49 6.74 7.15
CA ARG A 81 -9.40 6.55 8.28
C ARG A 81 -9.79 5.08 8.46
N LEU A 82 -10.21 4.41 7.39
CA LEU A 82 -10.59 2.98 7.44
C LEU A 82 -9.45 2.09 7.95
N VAL A 83 -8.21 2.39 7.56
CA VAL A 83 -7.01 1.67 8.04
C VAL A 83 -6.73 1.95 9.51
N VAL A 84 -6.82 3.22 9.94
CA VAL A 84 -6.63 3.60 11.36
C VAL A 84 -7.69 2.96 12.26
N GLU A 85 -8.93 2.84 11.79
CA GLU A 85 -10.02 2.16 12.51
C GLU A 85 -9.77 0.65 12.72
N GLN A 86 -8.80 0.04 12.02
CA GLN A 86 -8.38 -1.35 12.28
C GLN A 86 -7.33 -1.48 13.40
N VAL A 87 -6.74 -0.37 13.85
CA VAL A 87 -5.77 -0.39 14.95
C VAL A 87 -6.53 -0.60 16.26
N PRO A 88 -6.16 -1.60 17.10
CA PRO A 88 -6.86 -1.84 18.35
C PRO A 88 -6.73 -0.65 19.31
N GLU A 89 -7.80 -0.33 20.02
CA GLU A 89 -7.76 0.66 21.10
C GLU A 89 -6.90 0.12 22.25
N GLN A 90 -5.76 0.77 22.47
CA GLN A 90 -4.78 0.43 23.51
C GLN A 90 -4.37 1.72 24.24
N GLU A 91 -3.97 1.59 25.50
CA GLU A 91 -3.52 2.73 26.31
C GLU A 91 -2.28 3.40 25.70
N THR A 92 -1.41 2.62 25.05
CA THR A 92 -0.25 3.11 24.31
C THR A 92 -0.21 2.49 22.91
N VAL A 93 -0.07 3.34 21.90
CA VAL A 93 0.07 2.93 20.49
C VAL A 93 1.53 3.15 20.08
N VAL A 94 2.23 2.06 19.74
CA VAL A 94 3.60 2.13 19.21
C VAL A 94 3.55 2.09 17.69
N CYS A 95 4.18 3.08 17.04
CA CYS A 95 4.29 3.15 15.59
C CYS A 95 5.74 3.15 15.15
N ALA A 96 6.08 2.26 14.22
CA ALA A 96 7.35 2.29 13.53
C ALA A 96 7.25 3.20 12.30
N ARG A 97 8.25 4.07 12.12
CA ARG A 97 8.42 4.85 10.90
C ARG A 97 9.58 4.28 10.11
N ASP A 98 9.32 3.89 8.87
CA ASP A 98 10.35 3.51 7.91
C ASP A 98 10.45 4.56 6.80
N GLY A 99 11.66 4.78 6.31
CA GLY A 99 11.97 5.74 5.26
C GLY A 99 12.81 5.06 4.19
N THR A 100 12.24 4.89 3.00
CA THR A 100 12.91 4.24 1.89
C THR A 100 13.13 5.25 0.75
N ALA A 101 14.38 5.40 0.34
CA ALA A 101 14.71 6.11 -0.89
C ALA A 101 14.26 5.27 -2.09
N TRP A 102 13.54 5.88 -3.04
CA TRP A 102 13.23 5.25 -4.32
C TRP A 102 14.02 5.91 -5.46
N PRO A 103 15.18 5.34 -5.85
CA PRO A 103 16.01 5.93 -6.89
C PRO A 103 15.30 5.95 -8.24
N ARG A 104 15.37 7.11 -8.92
CA ARG A 104 14.82 7.35 -10.26
C ARG A 104 15.81 8.15 -11.11
N PRO A 105 17.04 7.65 -11.35
CA PRO A 105 18.04 8.38 -12.14
C PRO A 105 17.61 8.53 -13.61
N ALA A 106 16.96 7.51 -14.18
CA ALA A 106 16.56 7.47 -15.59
C ALA A 106 15.19 8.10 -15.91
N ALA A 107 14.51 8.73 -14.94
CA ALA A 107 13.19 9.32 -15.13
C ALA A 107 13.24 10.85 -14.93
N PRO A 108 13.78 11.62 -15.90
CA PRO A 108 14.03 13.05 -15.73
C PRO A 108 12.75 13.88 -15.56
N THR A 109 11.62 13.40 -16.10
CA THR A 109 10.32 14.08 -16.09
C THR A 109 9.43 13.69 -14.91
N LEU A 110 9.92 12.84 -13.98
CA LEU A 110 9.13 12.47 -12.81
C LEU A 110 9.00 13.70 -11.89
N PRO A 111 7.77 14.09 -11.49
CA PRO A 111 7.56 15.21 -10.58
C PRO A 111 8.17 14.94 -9.20
N ASP A 112 8.44 16.01 -8.45
CA ASP A 112 8.88 15.96 -7.05
C ASP A 112 10.15 15.12 -6.80
N ARG A 113 11.05 15.02 -7.80
CA ARG A 113 12.37 14.40 -7.60
C ARG A 113 13.21 15.24 -6.65
N GLN A 114 13.85 14.57 -5.71
CA GLN A 114 14.70 15.14 -4.69
C GLN A 114 16.03 14.38 -4.63
N TYR A 115 17.03 15.01 -4.04
CA TYR A 115 18.25 14.33 -3.63
C TYR A 115 17.97 13.65 -2.29
N VAL A 116 17.95 12.31 -2.28
CA VAL A 116 17.61 11.51 -1.09
C VAL A 116 18.82 10.70 -0.61
N PRO A 117 19.04 10.59 0.71
CA PRO A 117 20.05 9.68 1.25
C PRO A 117 19.73 8.23 0.87
N SER A 118 20.73 7.48 0.43
CA SER A 118 20.61 6.08 0.08
C SER A 118 21.69 5.26 0.79
N PRO A 119 21.34 4.12 1.41
CA PRO A 119 22.32 3.24 2.05
C PRO A 119 23.24 2.57 1.02
N THR A 120 22.82 2.49 -0.24
CA THR A 120 23.63 2.02 -1.36
C THR A 120 24.22 3.23 -2.10
N ALA A 121 25.52 3.19 -2.37
CA ALA A 121 26.21 4.24 -3.11
C ALA A 121 25.61 4.43 -4.51
N SER A 122 25.49 5.68 -4.93
CA SER A 122 25.15 6.05 -6.30
C SER A 122 26.25 5.61 -7.27
N VAL A 123 25.98 5.69 -8.57
CA VAL A 123 26.97 5.42 -9.63
C VAL A 123 28.23 6.29 -9.48
N ASN A 124 28.10 7.44 -8.80
CA ASN A 124 29.20 8.38 -8.55
C ASN A 124 29.87 8.17 -7.17
N GLY A 125 29.58 7.07 -6.46
CA GLY A 125 30.17 6.74 -5.17
C GLY A 125 29.62 7.51 -3.97
N THR A 126 28.62 8.38 -4.17
CA THR A 126 27.99 9.17 -3.10
C THR A 126 26.77 8.46 -2.52
N SER A 127 26.53 8.57 -1.21
CA SER A 127 25.34 8.02 -0.54
C SER A 127 24.07 8.87 -0.74
N VAL A 128 24.00 9.61 -1.85
CA VAL A 128 22.87 10.46 -2.22
C VAL A 128 22.47 10.13 -3.66
N VAL A 129 21.18 9.88 -3.88
CA VAL A 129 20.62 9.52 -5.19
C VAL A 129 19.48 10.46 -5.55
N VAL A 130 19.24 10.65 -6.85
CA VAL A 130 18.06 11.39 -7.32
C VAL A 130 16.88 10.45 -7.41
N GLY A 131 15.80 10.77 -6.70
CA GLY A 131 14.65 9.91 -6.56
C GLY A 131 13.52 10.57 -5.79
N GLN A 132 12.61 9.76 -5.26
CA GLN A 132 11.55 10.22 -4.36
C GLN A 132 11.69 9.52 -3.00
N PRO A 133 11.52 10.25 -1.88
CA PRO A 133 11.46 9.62 -0.57
C PRO A 133 10.06 9.05 -0.34
N TYR A 134 9.99 7.82 0.16
CA TYR A 134 8.74 7.23 0.64
C TYR A 134 8.90 6.93 2.13
N SER A 135 7.88 7.21 2.92
CA SER A 135 7.88 6.88 4.35
C SER A 135 6.58 6.19 4.71
N LEU A 136 6.71 5.09 5.43
CA LEU A 136 5.59 4.32 5.96
C LEU A 136 5.53 4.54 7.48
N LEU A 137 4.31 4.66 7.99
CA LEU A 137 4.02 4.62 9.42
C LEU A 137 3.15 3.39 9.65
N VAL A 138 3.64 2.47 10.48
CA VAL A 138 2.99 1.18 10.72
C VAL A 138 2.82 0.99 12.22
N TRP A 139 1.62 0.62 12.63
CA TRP A 139 1.38 0.17 14.00
C TRP A 139 2.08 -1.16 14.24
N VAL A 140 2.78 -1.27 15.37
CA VAL A 140 3.45 -2.49 15.79
C VAL A 140 2.94 -2.90 17.15
N GLU A 141 2.72 -4.20 17.35
CA GLU A 141 2.44 -4.72 18.68
C GLU A 141 3.62 -4.43 19.60
N GLN A 142 3.33 -3.91 20.79
CA GLN A 142 4.35 -3.70 21.79
C GLN A 142 4.96 -5.07 22.12
N PRO A 143 6.29 -5.28 21.96
CA PRO A 143 6.91 -6.50 22.43
C PRO A 143 6.67 -6.59 23.93
N ALA A 144 6.22 -7.74 24.42
CA ALA A 144 6.03 -7.96 25.84
C ALA A 144 7.32 -7.62 26.57
N SER A 145 7.30 -6.55 27.37
CA SER A 145 8.42 -6.18 28.21
C SER A 145 8.69 -7.36 29.15
N TYR A 146 9.87 -7.99 29.05
CA TYR A 146 10.33 -8.92 30.08
C TYR A 146 10.55 -8.09 31.36
N HIS A 147 9.60 -8.19 32.29
CA HIS A 147 9.78 -7.80 33.68
C HIS A 147 10.07 -9.04 34.52
#